data_AF-A0A5C8PE27-F1
#
_entry.id   AF-A0A5C8PE27-F1
#
_cell.length_a   1.000
_cell.length_b   1.000
_cell.length_c   1.000
_cell.angle_alpha   90.00
_cell.angle_beta   90.00
_cell.angle_gamma   90.00
#
_symmetry.space_group_name_H-M   'P 1'
#
loop_
_entity.id
_entity.type
_entity.pdbx_description
1 polymer ?
#
loop_
_entity_poly.entity_id
_entity_poly.type
_entity_poly.pdbx_seq_one_letter_code
_entity_poly.pdbx_strand_id
1 'polypeptide(L)'
;MPTDAEATRLFRSMIAFAGRYEVDGDKLIYYPEASWNEVWNGTTQTRLLEISWDRLHVRSAPILSPSTATTIVFSLTWDRAPGRGS
;
A
#
# COMPACT_ATOMS: atom_id res chain seq x y z
N MET A 1 -19.20 3.62 19.16
CA MET A 1 -19.02 2.55 18.16
C MET A 1 -19.22 3.16 16.79
N PRO A 2 -18.38 2.86 15.78
CA PRO A 2 -18.63 3.32 14.43
C PRO A 2 -19.96 2.77 13.92
N THR A 3 -20.68 3.55 13.12
CA THR A 3 -21.80 3.03 12.32
C THR A 3 -21.28 2.11 11.21
N ASP A 4 -22.16 1.27 10.64
CA ASP A 4 -21.81 0.39 9.51
C ASP A 4 -21.23 1.17 8.33
N ALA A 5 -21.75 2.37 8.08
CA ALA A 5 -21.27 3.26 7.02
C ALA A 5 -19.85 3.77 7.31
N GLU A 6 -19.56 4.16 8.55
CA GLU A 6 -18.23 4.61 8.96
C GLU A 6 -17.22 3.44 8.95
N ALA A 7 -17.61 2.27 9.44
CA ALA A 7 -16.79 1.07 9.42
C ALA A 7 -16.42 0.65 7.99
N THR A 8 -17.39 0.66 7.08
CA THR A 8 -17.17 0.36 5.65
C THR A 8 -16.21 1.36 5.01
N ARG A 9 -16.38 2.66 5.31
CA ARG A 9 -15.48 3.69 4.78
C ARG A 9 -14.05 3.51 5.28
N LEU A 10 -13.88 3.25 6.58
CA LEU A 10 -12.57 2.98 7.17
C LEU A 10 -11.92 1.74 6.55
N PHE A 11 -12.68 0.65 6.40
CA PHE A 11 -12.21 -0.58 5.77
C PHE A 11 -11.69 -0.32 4.36
N ARG A 12 -12.44 0.42 3.52
CA ARG A 12 -12.04 0.77 2.15
C ARG A 12 -10.78 1.65 2.06
N SER A 13 -10.44 2.37 3.13
CA SER A 13 -9.26 3.23 3.20
C SER A 13 -8.02 2.56 3.81
N MET A 14 -8.19 1.39 4.44
CA MET A 14 -7.11 0.64 5.07
C MET A 14 -6.26 -0.05 4.00
N ILE A 15 -4.96 -0.20 4.26
CA ILE A 15 -4.08 -1.07 3.48
C ILE A 15 -3.32 -1.96 4.46
N ALA A 16 -3.56 -3.28 4.39
CA ALA A 16 -2.86 -4.26 5.21
C ALA A 16 -2.65 -5.57 4.42
N PHE A 17 -1.42 -6.07 4.38
CA PHE A 17 -1.09 -7.35 3.76
C PHE A 17 0.14 -7.96 4.40
N ALA A 18 0.30 -9.27 4.22
CA ALA A 18 1.45 -10.04 4.63
C ALA A 18 1.91 -10.94 3.48
N GLY A 19 3.22 -11.12 3.36
CA GLY A 19 3.84 -11.94 2.32
C GLY A 19 5.26 -11.48 2.03
N ARG A 20 5.91 -12.17 1.11
CA ARG A 20 7.25 -11.82 0.63
C ARG A 20 7.22 -10.53 -0.22
N TYR A 21 8.37 -9.88 -0.30
CA TYR A 21 8.59 -8.76 -1.20
C TYR A 21 9.99 -8.81 -1.82
N GLU A 22 10.13 -8.14 -2.96
CA GLU A 22 11.39 -7.97 -3.68
C GLU A 22 11.57 -6.49 -4.03
N VAL A 23 12.82 -6.04 -4.09
CA VAL A 23 13.18 -4.69 -4.53
C VAL A 23 14.05 -4.80 -5.77
N ASP A 24 13.63 -4.15 -6.85
CA ASP A 24 14.34 -4.08 -8.13
C ASP A 24 14.43 -2.62 -8.58
N GLY A 25 15.60 -2.00 -8.36
CA GLY A 25 15.81 -0.58 -8.65
C GLY A 25 14.83 0.33 -7.90
N ASP A 26 13.96 1.00 -8.65
CA ASP A 26 12.90 1.88 -8.14
C ASP A 26 11.57 1.16 -7.92
N LYS A 27 11.54 -0.18 -7.98
CA LYS A 27 10.32 -0.99 -7.81
C LYS A 27 10.35 -1.77 -6.51
N LEU A 28 9.22 -1.74 -5.82
CA LEU A 28 8.89 -2.63 -4.71
C LEU A 28 7.79 -3.58 -5.16
N ILE A 29 8.08 -4.87 -5.19
CA ILE A 29 7.19 -5.91 -5.70
C ILE A 29 6.72 -6.73 -4.50
N TYR A 30 5.43 -6.67 -4.18
CA TYR A 30 4.82 -7.49 -3.14
C TYR A 30 4.14 -8.71 -3.72
N TYR A 31 4.18 -9.80 -2.96
CA TYR A 31 3.45 -11.04 -3.22
C TYR A 31 2.57 -11.35 -2.02
N PRO A 32 1.37 -10.74 -1.91
CA PRO A 32 0.50 -10.92 -0.76
C PRO A 32 0.00 -12.37 -0.66
N GLU A 33 0.23 -12.99 0.50
CA GLU A 33 -0.34 -14.29 0.88
C GLU A 33 -1.66 -14.09 1.64
N ALA A 34 -1.74 -12.98 2.39
CA ALA A 34 -2.96 -12.52 3.05
C ALA A 34 -3.06 -10.99 2.95
N SER A 35 -4.27 -10.47 2.78
CA SER A 35 -4.51 -9.03 2.69
C SER A 35 -5.94 -8.67 3.07
N TRP A 36 -6.14 -7.41 3.46
CA TRP A 36 -7.45 -6.84 3.77
C TRP A 36 -8.43 -6.87 2.59
N ASN A 37 -7.91 -6.92 1.36
CA ASN A 37 -8.69 -7.05 0.13
C ASN A 37 -8.31 -8.37 -0.53
N GLU A 38 -9.11 -9.41 -0.31
CA GLU A 38 -8.81 -10.79 -0.74
C GLU A 38 -8.44 -10.92 -2.22
N VAL A 39 -8.90 -10.01 -3.08
CA VAL A 39 -8.56 -9.95 -4.51
C VAL A 39 -7.04 -9.78 -4.74
N TRP A 40 -6.29 -9.27 -3.77
CA TRP A 40 -4.84 -9.11 -3.88
C TRP A 40 -4.06 -10.37 -3.50
N ASN A 41 -4.68 -11.33 -2.80
CA ASN A 41 -4.00 -12.54 -2.37
C ASN A 41 -3.58 -13.38 -3.60
N GLY A 42 -2.33 -13.85 -3.61
CA GLY A 42 -1.77 -14.60 -4.73
C GLY A 42 -1.49 -13.77 -5.98
N THR A 43 -1.67 -12.45 -5.95
CA THR A 43 -1.34 -11.54 -7.06
C THR A 43 0.03 -10.89 -6.86
N THR A 44 0.61 -10.35 -7.94
CA THR A 44 1.82 -9.53 -7.86
C THR A 44 1.43 -8.05 -7.81
N GLN A 45 1.88 -7.35 -6.78
CA GLN A 45 1.58 -5.93 -6.56
C GLN A 45 2.87 -5.11 -6.68
N THR A 46 3.08 -4.50 -7.83
CA THR A 46 4.24 -3.61 -8.06
C THR A 46 3.93 -2.19 -7.59
N ARG A 47 4.89 -1.58 -6.90
CA ARG A 47 4.89 -0.17 -6.46
C ARG A 47 6.19 0.51 -6.87
N LEU A 48 6.14 1.82 -7.01
CA LEU A 48 7.30 2.67 -7.27
C LEU A 48 7.80 3.24 -5.95
N LEU A 49 9.12 3.20 -5.77
CA LEU A 49 9.85 3.70 -4.62
C LEU A 49 10.52 5.04 -4.94
N GLU A 50 10.33 6.00 -4.04
CA GLU A 50 11.11 7.23 -3.97
C GLU A 50 11.69 7.34 -2.56
N ILE A 51 13.01 7.21 -2.45
CA ILE A 51 13.72 7.25 -1.17
C ILE A 51 14.50 8.57 -1.09
N SER A 52 14.23 9.35 -0.04
CA SER A 52 15.05 10.49 0.37
C SER A 52 15.80 10.16 1.66
N TRP A 53 16.56 11.13 2.17
CA TRP A 53 17.33 10.99 3.41
C TRP A 53 16.45 10.57 4.60
N ASP A 54 15.30 11.21 4.76
CA ASP A 54 14.41 11.12 5.92
C ASP A 54 13.04 10.54 5.60
N ARG A 55 12.75 10.22 4.33
CA ARG A 55 11.43 9.77 3.90
C ARG A 55 11.49 8.67 2.86
N LEU A 56 10.54 7.76 2.95
CA LEU A 56 10.22 6.78 1.93
C LEU A 56 8.81 7.05 1.42
N HIS A 57 8.68 7.22 0.11
CA HIS A 57 7.41 7.32 -0.58
C HIS A 57 7.21 6.11 -1.48
N VAL A 58 6.06 5.44 -1.33
CA VAL A 58 5.68 4.25 -2.10
C VAL A 58 4.36 4.53 -2.78
N ARG A 59 4.28 4.36 -4.10
CA ARG A 59 3.02 4.55 -4.84
C ARG A 59 2.72 3.42 -5.82
N SER A 60 1.43 3.13 -6.05
CA SER A 60 1.02 2.29 -7.17
C SER A 60 1.14 3.03 -8.50
N ALA A 61 1.19 2.29 -9.60
CA ALA A 61 0.78 2.86 -10.87
C ALA A 61 -0.68 3.36 -10.77
N PRO A 62 -1.11 4.32 -11.59
CA PRO A 62 -2.50 4.73 -11.65
C PRO A 62 -3.39 3.53 -12.04
N ILE A 63 -4.41 3.24 -11.23
CA ILE A 63 -5.37 2.14 -11.46
C ILE A 63 -6.72 2.75 -11.78
N LEU A 64 -7.38 2.29 -12.83
CA LEU A 64 -8.76 2.68 -13.10
C LEU A 64 -9.70 1.93 -12.15
N SER A 65 -10.44 2.66 -11.33
CA SER A 65 -11.49 2.10 -10.48
C SER A 65 -12.65 1.59 -11.35
N PRO A 66 -12.97 0.28 -11.31
CA PRO A 66 -14.05 -0.28 -12.12
C PRO A 66 -15.43 0.28 -11.75
N SER A 67 -15.60 0.71 -10.50
CA SER A 67 -16.89 1.13 -9.95
C SER A 67 -17.15 2.63 -10.05
N THR A 68 -16.10 3.46 -10.18
CA THR A 68 -16.25 4.93 -10.17
C THR A 68 -15.70 5.61 -11.41
N ALA A 69 -15.10 4.85 -12.35
CA ALA A 69 -14.39 5.37 -13.52
C ALA A 69 -13.33 6.44 -13.19
N THR A 70 -12.84 6.44 -11.95
CA THR A 70 -11.83 7.38 -11.45
C THR A 70 -10.48 6.68 -11.39
N THR A 71 -9.42 7.41 -11.69
CA THR A 71 -8.05 6.95 -11.48
C THR A 71 -7.71 7.00 -9.98
N ILE A 72 -7.30 5.87 -9.42
CA ILE A 72 -6.86 5.73 -8.04
C ILE A 72 -5.36 5.48 -8.03
N VAL A 73 -4.65 6.18 -7.14
CA VAL A 73 -3.26 5.89 -6.79
C VAL A 73 -3.23 5.58 -5.30
N PHE A 74 -2.70 4.41 -4.94
CA PHE A 74 -2.42 4.09 -3.54
C PHE A 74 -1.04 4.63 -3.19
N SER A 75 -0.94 5.47 -2.17
CA SER A 75 0.32 6.03 -1.69
C SER A 75 0.54 5.74 -0.20
N LEU A 76 1.78 5.45 0.16
CA LEU A 76 2.25 5.33 1.53
C LEU A 76 3.47 6.24 1.70
N THR A 77 3.45 7.06 2.73
CA THR A 77 4.57 7.92 3.10
C THR A 77 5.05 7.53 4.49
N TRP A 78 6.34 7.28 4.61
CA TRP A 78 6.98 6.91 5.87
C TRP A 78 8.08 7.92 6.17
N ASP A 79 8.08 8.49 7.37
CA ASP A 79 9.24 9.21 7.88
C ASP A 79 10.19 8.24 8.59
N ARG A 80 11.49 8.50 8.47
CA ARG A 80 12.53 7.68 9.10
C ARG A 80 12.33 7.68 10.61
N ALA A 81 12.16 6.49 11.18
CA ALA A 81 12.12 6.34 12.62
C ALA A 81 13.43 6.84 13.26
N PRO A 82 13.38 7.52 14.42
CA PRO A 82 14.59 7.93 15.12
C PRO A 82 15.46 6.69 15.39
N GLY A 83 16.76 6.80 15.13
CA GLY A 83 17.69 5.72 15.41
C GLY A 83 17.61 5.35 16.88
N ARG A 84 17.41 4.06 17.19
CA ARG A 84 17.61 3.59 18.57
C ARG A 84 19.09 3.78 18.86
N GLY A 85 19.43 4.74 19.72
CA GLY A 85 20.79 4.93 20.19
C GLY A 85 21.33 3.62 20.75
N SER A 86 22.52 3.23 20.29
CA SER A 86 23.31 2.13 20.84
C SER A 86 23.84 2.47 22.23
#